data_AF-A0A8X7CND7-F1
#
_entry.id   AF-A0A8X7CND7-F1
#
_cell.length_a   1.000
_cell.length_b   1.000
_cell.length_c   1.000
_cell.angle_alpha   90.00
_cell.angle_beta   90.00
_cell.angle_gamma   90.00
#
_symmetry.space_group_name_H-M   'P 1'
#
loop_
_entity.id
_entity.type
_entity.pdbx_description
1 polymer ?
#
loop_
_entity_poly.entity_id
_entity_poly.type
_entity_poly.pdbx_seq_one_letter_code
_entity_poly.pdbx_strand_id
1 'polypeptide(L)'
;MLRILSAPYCHICSRENFIALWGLPRAQVECAIMERTEQTSEIYDHRPPGRKGWVDLYDPLVFGHGGKSWFMKLPQSEGNSGHFRQIAVAHNETRLVEFITEGKFDITKIAAYHEGSNTIPNVEYFVLECLGPGVPKIEIRSIYNQTMTVLDTNNDLKKRVEQRTMPQIRTFHVPVKSGYKAQVRLLLPPDLAGNEASLYPLVLFADGSPGSQLVTEEFKIHWGTYLSGRRNQIYAWIDGRGSGNQGDKMLNEIYYHLGTAEIQDQIDVIR
;
A
#
# COMPACT_ATOMS: atom_id res chain seq x y z
N MET A 1 -4.60 -31.10 -0.47
CA MET A 1 -5.21 -30.15 0.50
C MET A 1 -4.07 -29.39 1.18
N LEU A 2 -3.64 -28.27 0.59
CA LEU A 2 -2.55 -27.46 1.15
C LEU A 2 -3.04 -26.80 2.44
N ARG A 3 -2.47 -27.20 3.58
CA ARG A 3 -2.68 -26.51 4.86
C ARG A 3 -1.69 -25.35 4.91
N ILE A 4 -2.14 -24.15 4.58
CA ILE A 4 -1.43 -22.93 4.96
C ILE A 4 -1.86 -22.64 6.40
N LEU A 5 -1.01 -23.00 7.36
CA LEU A 5 -1.14 -22.54 8.74
C LEU A 5 -0.66 -21.08 8.74
N SER A 6 -1.58 -20.12 8.77
CA SER A 6 -1.24 -18.75 9.15
C SER A 6 -0.86 -18.79 10.64
N ALA A 7 0.43 -18.74 10.94
CA ALA A 7 0.89 -18.56 12.31
C ALA A 7 0.34 -17.23 12.87
N PRO A 8 -0.03 -17.15 14.16
CA PRO A 8 -0.28 -15.86 14.79
C PRO A 8 1.00 -15.02 14.67
N TYR A 9 0.89 -13.85 14.07
CA TYR A 9 1.99 -12.88 14.05
C TYR A 9 2.16 -12.34 15.47
N CYS A 10 3.13 -12.87 16.21
CA CYS A 10 3.48 -12.37 17.53
C CYS A 10 4.59 -11.33 17.36
N HIS A 11 4.26 -10.05 17.50
CA HIS A 11 5.28 -9.02 17.68
C HIS A 11 5.58 -8.91 19.19
N ILE A 12 6.73 -9.44 19.60
CA ILE A 12 7.27 -9.25 20.94
C ILE A 12 7.89 -7.85 20.98
N CYS A 13 7.29 -6.92 21.70
CA CYS A 13 7.88 -5.61 21.99
C CYS A 13 8.18 -5.53 23.49
N SER A 14 9.41 -5.84 23.87
CA SER A 14 9.85 -5.79 25.25
C SER A 14 10.12 -4.34 25.68
N ARG A 15 9.21 -3.75 26.45
CA ARG A 15 9.55 -3.02 27.68
C ARG A 15 8.52 -3.39 28.75
N GLU A 16 8.93 -4.40 29.50
CA GLU A 16 8.40 -4.95 30.75
C GLU A 16 6.96 -5.47 30.85
N ASN A 17 5.96 -5.12 30.01
CA ASN A 17 4.59 -5.61 30.26
C ASN A 17 3.61 -5.73 29.07
N PHE A 18 4.06 -5.55 27.81
CA PHE A 18 3.13 -5.54 26.67
C PHE A 18 3.52 -6.55 25.58
N ILE A 19 2.62 -7.51 25.30
CA ILE A 19 2.71 -8.40 24.14
C ILE A 19 1.40 -8.30 23.39
N ALA A 20 1.42 -7.63 22.24
CA ALA A 20 0.32 -7.66 21.29
C ALA A 20 0.31 -9.01 20.58
N LEU A 21 -0.61 -9.88 20.98
CA LEU A 21 -0.92 -11.09 20.23
C LEU A 21 -1.98 -10.75 19.19
N TRP A 22 -1.64 -10.93 17.92
CA TRP A 22 -2.59 -10.87 16.82
C TRP A 22 -3.35 -12.18 16.74
N GLY A 23 -4.58 -12.16 17.24
CA GLY A 23 -5.50 -13.29 17.14
C GLY A 23 -6.35 -13.18 15.88
N LEU A 24 -5.88 -13.70 14.74
CA LEU A 24 -6.72 -13.88 13.57
C LEU A 24 -7.34 -15.29 13.63
N PRO A 25 -8.67 -15.44 13.75
CA PRO A 25 -9.30 -16.75 13.61
C PRO A 25 -9.04 -17.26 12.19
N ARG A 26 -9.24 -18.55 11.97
CA ARG A 26 -9.04 -19.17 10.63
C ARG A 26 -9.82 -18.46 9.52
N ALA A 27 -10.92 -17.79 9.86
CA ALA A 27 -11.74 -17.02 8.92
C ALA A 27 -11.17 -15.62 8.60
N GLN A 28 -10.22 -15.08 9.39
CA GLN A 28 -9.58 -13.77 9.20
C GLN A 28 -10.57 -12.59 9.11
N VAL A 29 -11.73 -12.68 9.77
CA VAL A 29 -12.80 -11.66 9.80
C VAL A 29 -12.89 -10.93 11.14
N GLU A 30 -11.94 -11.20 12.03
CA GLU A 30 -11.86 -10.65 13.38
C GLU A 30 -10.40 -10.61 13.77
N CYS A 31 -10.03 -9.62 14.56
CA CYS A 31 -8.69 -9.50 15.09
C CYS A 31 -8.75 -8.90 16.48
N ALA A 32 -8.26 -9.65 17.46
CA ALA A 32 -8.03 -9.11 18.80
C ALA A 32 -6.57 -8.67 18.93
N ILE A 33 -6.36 -7.50 19.53
CA ILE A 33 -5.09 -7.10 20.13
C ILE A 33 -5.23 -7.39 21.63
N MET A 34 -4.29 -8.19 22.13
CA MET A 34 -4.24 -8.57 23.54
C MET A 34 -3.09 -7.88 24.24
N GLU A 35 -3.24 -7.66 25.54
CA GLU A 35 -2.19 -7.22 26.45
C GLU A 35 -1.88 -8.36 27.40
N ARG A 36 -0.59 -8.72 27.50
CA ARG A 36 -0.11 -9.78 28.40
C ARG A 36 0.72 -9.20 29.54
N THR A 37 0.05 -8.98 30.67
CA THR A 37 0.66 -8.71 31.97
C THR A 37 0.64 -10.01 32.81
N GLU A 38 0.09 -10.00 34.03
CA GLU A 38 -0.12 -11.21 34.87
C GLU A 38 -1.32 -12.05 34.38
N GLN A 39 -2.32 -11.42 33.76
CA GLN A 39 -3.44 -12.05 33.09
C GLN A 39 -3.57 -11.48 31.68
N THR A 40 -3.77 -12.34 30.68
CA THR A 40 -4.01 -11.88 29.30
C THR A 40 -5.38 -11.21 29.23
N SER A 41 -5.42 -9.96 28.78
CA SER A 41 -6.67 -9.22 28.56
C SER A 41 -6.78 -8.77 27.11
N GLU A 42 -7.98 -8.83 26.55
CA GLU A 42 -8.26 -8.23 25.25
C GLU A 42 -8.43 -6.72 25.42
N ILE A 43 -7.74 -5.95 24.57
CA ILE A 43 -7.72 -4.49 24.68
C ILE A 43 -8.33 -3.79 23.47
N TYR A 44 -8.47 -4.51 22.36
CA TYR A 44 -9.12 -4.03 21.16
C TYR A 44 -9.58 -5.22 20.30
N ASP A 45 -10.84 -5.23 19.89
CA ASP A 45 -11.38 -6.12 18.86
C ASP A 45 -11.63 -5.32 17.58
N HIS A 46 -11.18 -5.86 16.46
CA HIS A 46 -11.38 -5.31 15.14
C HIS A 46 -12.12 -6.27 14.23
N ARG A 47 -13.13 -5.74 13.53
CA ARG A 47 -13.86 -6.46 12.50
C ARG A 47 -14.00 -5.58 11.25
N PRO A 48 -14.03 -6.18 10.04
CA PRO A 48 -14.23 -5.44 8.82
C PRO A 48 -15.52 -4.60 8.89
N PRO A 49 -15.50 -3.35 8.42
CA PRO A 49 -16.70 -2.52 8.41
C PRO A 49 -17.89 -3.20 7.72
N GLY A 50 -19.05 -3.21 8.38
CA GLY A 50 -20.25 -3.87 7.86
C GLY A 50 -20.15 -5.40 7.75
N ARG A 51 -19.13 -6.04 8.35
CA ARG A 51 -18.86 -7.49 8.28
C ARG A 51 -18.69 -8.02 6.85
N LYS A 52 -18.31 -7.15 5.91
CA LYS A 52 -17.96 -7.50 4.52
C LYS A 52 -16.46 -7.26 4.33
N GLY A 53 -15.71 -8.32 3.99
CA GLY A 53 -14.27 -8.28 3.80
C GLY A 53 -13.51 -9.14 4.80
N TRP A 54 -12.19 -8.97 4.82
CA TRP A 54 -11.26 -9.60 5.77
C TRP A 54 -10.49 -8.52 6.53
N VAL A 55 -9.85 -8.92 7.62
CA VAL A 55 -8.93 -8.07 8.37
C VAL A 55 -7.53 -8.23 7.77
N ASP A 56 -6.95 -7.11 7.33
CA ASP A 56 -5.61 -7.03 6.73
C ASP A 56 -4.62 -6.27 7.63
N LEU A 57 -4.81 -6.39 8.93
CA LEU A 57 -3.96 -5.75 9.93
C LEU A 57 -2.74 -6.64 10.22
N TYR A 58 -1.72 -6.55 9.37
CA TYR A 58 -0.46 -7.27 9.52
C TYR A 58 0.70 -6.39 9.96
N ASP A 59 0.49 -5.07 10.01
CA ASP A 59 1.54 -4.13 10.37
C ASP A 59 1.88 -4.20 11.86
N PRO A 60 3.17 -4.07 12.23
CA PRO A 60 3.56 -3.97 13.62
C PRO A 60 2.97 -2.70 14.26
N LEU A 61 2.54 -2.83 15.52
CA LEU A 61 2.13 -1.68 16.32
C LEU A 61 3.33 -0.78 16.59
N VAL A 62 3.12 0.53 16.49
CA VAL A 62 4.11 1.54 16.90
C VAL A 62 3.75 2.03 18.29
N PHE A 63 4.67 1.98 19.24
CA PHE A 63 4.39 2.36 20.62
C PHE A 63 4.85 3.79 20.92
N GLY A 64 4.04 4.52 21.69
CA GLY A 64 4.42 5.79 22.29
C GLY A 64 5.45 5.62 23.40
N HIS A 65 6.04 6.72 23.88
CA HIS A 65 7.01 6.63 24.97
C HIS A 65 6.35 6.07 26.24
N GLY A 66 7.06 5.17 26.92
CA GLY A 66 6.55 4.53 28.13
C GLY A 66 5.38 3.57 27.93
N GLY A 67 5.00 3.26 26.68
CA GLY A 67 3.94 2.29 26.39
C GLY A 67 2.54 2.71 26.85
N LYS A 68 2.29 4.01 27.02
CA LYS A 68 0.96 4.54 27.41
C LYS A 68 -0.04 4.54 26.26
N SER A 69 0.46 4.68 25.04
CA SER A 69 -0.32 4.67 23.82
C SER A 69 0.37 3.85 22.76
N TRP A 70 -0.40 3.43 21.77
CA TRP A 70 0.10 2.74 20.59
C TRP A 70 -0.67 3.17 19.36
N PHE A 71 -0.02 3.08 18.21
CA PHE A 71 -0.48 3.57 16.93
C PHE A 71 -0.60 2.41 15.95
N MET A 72 -1.68 2.43 15.18
CA MET A 72 -1.94 1.46 14.12
C MET A 72 -2.69 2.12 12.98
N LYS A 73 -2.78 1.42 11.85
CA LYS A 73 -3.68 1.81 10.77
C LYS A 73 -5.02 1.11 10.94
N LEU A 74 -6.12 1.83 10.91
CA LEU A 74 -7.48 1.28 11.01
C LEU A 74 -8.40 1.87 9.93
N PRO A 75 -9.42 1.13 9.48
CA PRO A 75 -10.44 1.68 8.60
C PRO A 75 -11.28 2.75 9.31
N GLN A 76 -11.17 3.99 8.86
CA GLN A 76 -12.02 5.11 9.26
C GLN A 76 -13.08 5.38 8.19
N SER A 77 -14.33 5.64 8.60
CA SER A 77 -15.44 5.93 7.70
C SER A 77 -15.31 7.33 7.07
N GLU A 78 -15.39 7.39 5.74
CA GLU A 78 -15.43 8.62 4.93
C GLU A 78 -16.82 8.79 4.26
N GLY A 79 -17.86 8.38 4.99
CA GLY A 79 -19.25 8.39 4.56
C GLY A 79 -19.52 7.46 3.38
N ASN A 80 -20.14 7.99 2.31
CA ASN A 80 -20.51 7.20 1.12
C ASN A 80 -19.30 6.67 0.32
N SER A 81 -18.10 7.17 0.62
CA SER A 81 -16.85 6.76 -0.03
C SER A 81 -16.34 5.41 0.49
N GLY A 82 -16.87 4.93 1.62
CA GLY A 82 -16.40 3.72 2.29
C GLY A 82 -15.43 4.04 3.41
N HIS A 83 -14.56 3.08 3.75
CA HIS A 83 -13.58 3.22 4.81
C HIS A 83 -12.16 3.23 4.23
N PHE A 84 -11.28 4.03 4.83
CA PHE A 84 -9.88 4.17 4.42
C PHE A 84 -8.96 3.91 5.61
N ARG A 85 -7.79 3.33 5.38
CA ARG A 85 -6.78 3.05 6.40
C ARG A 85 -6.18 4.37 6.89
N GLN A 86 -6.54 4.79 8.08
CA GLN A 86 -6.05 5.99 8.75
C GLN A 86 -5.27 5.64 10.01
N ILE A 87 -4.40 6.54 10.46
CA ILE A 87 -3.66 6.34 11.70
C ILE A 87 -4.62 6.55 12.87
N ALA A 88 -4.72 5.54 13.72
CA ALA A 88 -5.40 5.61 14.99
C ALA A 88 -4.39 5.50 16.14
N VAL A 89 -4.62 6.26 17.20
CA VAL A 89 -3.95 6.14 18.48
C VAL A 89 -4.89 5.48 19.47
N ALA A 90 -4.39 4.50 20.20
CA ALA A 90 -5.09 3.82 21.26
C ALA A 90 -4.38 4.08 22.58
N HIS A 91 -5.14 4.47 23.60
CA HIS A 91 -4.64 4.82 24.93
C HIS A 91 -4.87 3.66 25.90
N ASN A 92 -3.82 3.20 26.56
CA ASN A 92 -3.89 2.01 27.42
C ASN A 92 -4.75 2.24 28.68
N GLU A 93 -4.66 3.42 29.29
CA GLU A 93 -5.40 3.72 30.53
C GLU A 93 -6.90 3.89 30.30
N THR A 94 -7.30 4.58 29.22
CA THR A 94 -8.71 4.89 28.94
C THR A 94 -9.39 3.88 28.03
N ARG A 95 -8.62 3.01 27.36
CA ARG A 95 -9.06 2.12 26.28
C ARG A 95 -9.76 2.86 25.12
N LEU A 96 -9.49 4.17 25.00
CA LEU A 96 -10.02 5.00 23.92
C LEU A 96 -9.16 4.82 22.66
N VAL A 97 -9.81 4.73 21.51
CA VAL A 97 -9.18 4.74 20.18
C VAL A 97 -9.64 5.98 19.42
N GLU A 98 -8.68 6.79 18.98
CA GLU A 98 -8.92 8.06 18.27
C GLU A 98 -8.16 8.07 16.94
N PHE A 99 -8.80 8.58 15.89
CA PHE A 99 -8.13 8.78 14.60
C PHE A 99 -7.39 10.11 14.59
N ILE A 100 -6.13 10.11 14.14
CA ILE A 100 -5.27 11.30 14.06
C ILE A 100 -4.98 11.74 12.63
N THR A 101 -5.41 10.94 11.65
CA THR A 101 -5.48 11.32 10.22
C THR A 101 -6.87 11.03 9.71
N GLU A 102 -7.30 11.71 8.65
CA GLU A 102 -8.60 11.52 8.01
C GLU A 102 -8.49 11.78 6.50
N GLY A 103 -9.40 11.22 5.72
CA GLY A 103 -9.52 11.47 4.30
C GLY A 103 -9.64 10.23 3.42
N LYS A 104 -9.85 10.49 2.13
CA LYS A 104 -10.14 9.48 1.10
C LYS A 104 -8.86 8.92 0.46
N PHE A 105 -7.92 8.50 1.30
CA PHE A 105 -6.65 7.88 0.90
C PHE A 105 -6.20 6.90 1.98
N ASP A 106 -5.55 5.81 1.61
CA ASP A 106 -5.01 4.87 2.58
C ASP A 106 -3.59 5.29 3.00
N ILE A 107 -3.34 5.35 4.31
CA ILE A 107 -2.00 5.38 4.86
C ILE A 107 -1.37 4.01 4.62
N THR A 108 -0.21 3.98 3.96
CA THR A 108 0.44 2.72 3.60
C THR A 108 1.37 2.20 4.69
N LYS A 109 2.01 3.10 5.47
CA LYS A 109 2.97 2.72 6.51
C LYS A 109 3.11 3.81 7.57
N ILE A 110 3.21 3.41 8.83
CA ILE A 110 3.71 4.26 9.92
C ILE A 110 5.22 4.01 10.01
N ALA A 111 6.03 5.01 9.66
CA ALA A 111 7.48 4.85 9.58
C ALA A 111 8.15 4.87 10.97
N ALA A 112 7.77 5.83 11.81
CA ALA A 112 8.29 6.01 13.15
C ALA A 112 7.34 6.90 13.97
N TYR A 113 7.51 6.88 15.29
CA TYR A 113 6.91 7.82 16.23
C TYR A 113 8.02 8.56 16.98
N HIS A 114 7.85 9.87 17.17
CA HIS A 114 8.82 10.72 17.85
C HIS A 114 8.09 11.71 18.76
N GLU A 115 8.36 11.65 20.07
CA GLU A 115 7.71 12.45 21.12
C GLU A 115 8.63 13.58 21.61
N GLY A 116 9.18 14.35 20.66
CA GLY A 116 10.05 15.49 20.94
C GLY A 116 11.44 15.12 21.48
N SER A 117 12.30 16.13 21.62
CA SER A 117 13.76 16.00 21.76
C SER A 117 14.27 15.36 23.05
N ASN A 118 13.41 15.09 24.04
CA ASN A 118 13.82 14.58 25.36
C ASN A 118 13.49 13.09 25.58
N THR A 119 13.01 12.38 24.56
CA THR A 119 12.67 10.96 24.66
C THR A 119 13.75 10.08 24.00
N ILE A 120 14.12 8.96 24.65
CA ILE A 120 15.14 8.01 24.15
C ILE A 120 14.44 6.73 23.68
N PRO A 121 14.68 6.24 22.45
CA PRO A 121 15.64 6.77 21.47
C PRO A 121 15.12 8.02 20.75
N ASN A 122 15.99 9.02 20.60
CA ASN A 122 15.72 10.22 19.82
C ASN A 122 15.91 9.89 18.33
N VAL A 123 14.85 10.02 17.53
CA VAL A 123 14.94 9.83 16.08
C VAL A 123 15.32 11.18 15.47
N GLU A 124 16.60 11.41 15.20
CA GLU A 124 17.09 12.68 14.65
C GLU A 124 17.24 12.65 13.12
N TYR A 125 17.54 11.46 12.58
CA TYR A 125 17.81 11.23 11.17
C TYR A 125 17.09 9.99 10.66
N PHE A 126 16.82 9.97 9.36
CA PHE A 126 16.24 8.82 8.67
C PHE A 126 16.84 8.66 7.27
N VAL A 127 16.78 7.43 6.76
CA VAL A 127 17.13 7.13 5.37
C VAL A 127 15.86 7.29 4.52
N LEU A 128 15.93 8.15 3.51
CA LEU A 128 14.89 8.34 2.51
C LEU A 128 15.31 7.63 1.22
N GLU A 129 14.50 6.64 0.82
CA GLU A 129 14.63 5.93 -0.44
C GLU A 129 13.58 6.46 -1.43
N CYS A 130 14.01 7.24 -2.41
CA CYS A 130 13.13 7.64 -3.51
C CYS A 130 13.16 6.56 -4.58
N LEU A 131 12.07 5.81 -4.74
CA LEU A 131 12.00 4.67 -5.66
C LEU A 131 11.46 5.02 -7.06
N GLY A 132 11.03 6.25 -7.30
CA GLY A 132 10.48 6.67 -8.59
C GLY A 132 9.92 8.10 -8.58
N PRO A 133 9.42 8.60 -9.74
CA PRO A 133 9.39 7.94 -11.05
C PRO A 133 10.71 7.98 -11.83
N GLY A 134 11.66 8.82 -11.42
CA GLY A 134 13.02 8.82 -11.96
C GLY A 134 13.86 7.67 -11.42
N VAL A 135 15.12 7.60 -11.85
CA VAL A 135 16.08 6.61 -11.33
C VAL A 135 16.18 6.74 -9.79
N PRO A 136 16.09 5.62 -9.04
CA PRO A 136 16.08 5.65 -7.59
C PRO A 136 17.29 6.30 -6.96
N LYS A 137 17.11 6.97 -5.83
CA LYS A 137 18.18 7.58 -5.03
C LYS A 137 17.94 7.37 -3.54
N ILE A 138 19.03 7.38 -2.78
CA ILE A 138 19.01 7.18 -1.33
C ILE A 138 19.73 8.35 -0.67
N GLU A 139 19.08 9.00 0.29
CA GLU A 139 19.62 10.13 1.04
C GLU A 139 19.35 9.99 2.53
N ILE A 140 20.26 10.48 3.37
CA ILE A 140 20.02 10.67 4.80
C ILE A 140 19.45 12.07 5.00
N ARG A 141 18.33 12.17 5.68
CA ARG A 141 17.71 13.44 6.06
C ARG A 141 17.53 13.53 7.57
N SER A 142 17.57 14.76 8.08
CA SER A 142 17.09 15.05 9.43
C SER A 142 15.56 15.00 9.49
N ILE A 143 14.97 14.82 10.66
CA ILE A 143 13.52 14.98 10.89
C ILE A 143 12.98 16.38 10.54
N TYR A 144 13.84 17.40 10.46
CA TYR A 144 13.51 18.74 9.99
C TYR A 144 13.56 18.89 8.46
N ASN A 145 13.58 17.76 7.76
CA ASN A 145 13.59 17.67 6.30
C ASN A 145 14.84 18.26 5.62
N GLN A 146 15.93 18.51 6.35
CA GLN A 146 17.23 18.88 5.79
C GLN A 146 17.96 17.64 5.26
N THR A 147 18.48 17.70 4.03
CA THR A 147 19.36 16.66 3.47
C THR A 147 20.74 16.75 4.11
N MET A 148 21.18 15.68 4.76
CA MET A 148 22.49 15.60 5.41
C MET A 148 23.55 15.08 4.46
N THR A 149 23.25 13.98 3.77
CA THR A 149 24.13 13.39 2.77
C THR A 149 23.33 12.56 1.78
N VAL A 150 23.86 12.39 0.57
CA VAL A 150 23.31 11.47 -0.43
C VAL A 150 24.15 10.20 -0.40
N LEU A 151 23.53 9.08 -0.08
CA LEU A 151 24.20 7.78 0.01
C LEU A 151 24.39 7.16 -1.37
N ASP A 152 23.37 7.26 -2.22
CA ASP A 152 23.41 6.73 -3.58
C ASP A 152 22.56 7.58 -4.54
N THR A 153 23.14 7.94 -5.68
CA THR A 153 22.48 8.67 -6.77
C THR A 153 22.13 7.79 -7.95
N ASN A 154 22.62 6.54 -7.98
CA ASN A 154 22.50 5.62 -9.10
C ASN A 154 22.95 6.24 -10.44
N ASN A 155 24.01 7.05 -10.43
CA ASN A 155 24.50 7.78 -11.61
C ASN A 155 24.82 6.87 -12.80
N ASP A 156 25.34 5.67 -12.57
CA ASP A 156 25.64 4.73 -13.65
C ASP A 156 24.37 4.17 -14.29
N LEU A 157 23.34 3.87 -13.49
CA LEU A 157 22.03 3.49 -14.00
C LEU A 157 21.39 4.64 -14.77
N LYS A 158 21.47 5.86 -14.23
CA LYS A 158 20.98 7.07 -14.90
C LYS A 158 21.60 7.26 -16.29
N LYS A 159 22.92 7.18 -16.41
CA LYS A 159 23.61 7.22 -17.72
C LYS A 159 23.15 6.12 -18.66
N ARG A 160 22.96 4.89 -18.17
CA ARG A 160 22.49 3.76 -18.99
C ARG A 160 21.06 3.94 -19.46
N VAL A 161 20.18 4.52 -18.65
CA VAL A 161 18.78 4.79 -18.99
C VAL A 161 18.69 5.92 -20.02
N GLU A 162 19.46 7.00 -19.85
CA GLU A 162 19.50 8.14 -20.77
C GLU A 162 19.99 7.76 -22.19
N GLN A 163 20.81 6.71 -22.30
CA GLN A 163 21.29 6.17 -23.57
C GLN A 163 20.29 5.22 -24.27
N ARG A 164 19.10 5.00 -23.71
CA ARG A 164 18.09 4.08 -24.24
C ARG A 164 16.82 4.84 -24.58
N THR A 165 16.16 4.42 -25.64
CA THR A 165 14.83 4.93 -25.98
C THR A 165 13.81 4.36 -25.01
N MET A 166 13.47 5.14 -23.99
CA MET A 166 12.50 4.77 -22.96
C MET A 166 11.07 5.00 -23.46
N PRO A 167 10.10 4.15 -23.08
CA PRO A 167 8.70 4.36 -23.44
C PRO A 167 8.13 5.61 -22.77
N GLN A 168 7.11 6.20 -23.40
CA GLN A 168 6.33 7.25 -22.77
C GLN A 168 5.34 6.62 -21.79
N ILE A 169 5.30 7.12 -20.55
CA ILE A 169 4.36 6.64 -19.53
C ILE A 169 3.11 7.52 -19.56
N ARG A 170 1.93 6.90 -19.57
CA ARG A 170 0.65 7.60 -19.32
C ARG A 170 -0.14 6.89 -18.24
N THR A 171 -0.62 7.66 -17.27
CA THR A 171 -1.50 7.16 -16.20
C THR A 171 -2.79 7.97 -16.20
N PHE A 172 -3.92 7.28 -16.16
CA PHE A 172 -5.26 7.88 -16.17
C PHE A 172 -6.28 6.94 -15.55
N HIS A 173 -7.51 7.43 -15.38
CA HIS A 173 -8.62 6.65 -14.83
C HIS A 173 -9.62 6.32 -15.94
N VAL A 174 -10.18 5.12 -15.91
CA VAL A 174 -11.24 4.68 -16.82
C VAL A 174 -12.49 4.31 -16.00
N PRO A 175 -13.65 4.92 -16.26
CA PRO A 175 -14.89 4.49 -15.62
C PRO A 175 -15.30 3.10 -16.15
N VAL A 176 -15.60 2.17 -15.25
CA VAL A 176 -16.15 0.85 -15.59
C VAL A 176 -17.66 0.82 -15.39
N LYS A 177 -18.35 -0.14 -16.01
CA LYS A 177 -19.83 -0.21 -16.02
C LYS A 177 -20.46 -0.29 -14.64
N SER A 178 -19.72 -0.83 -13.67
CA SER A 178 -20.12 -0.94 -12.27
C SER A 178 -20.12 0.40 -11.51
N GLY A 179 -19.69 1.49 -12.14
CA GLY A 179 -19.61 2.83 -11.54
C GLY A 179 -18.30 3.13 -10.80
N TYR A 180 -17.38 2.15 -10.76
CA TYR A 180 -16.02 2.34 -10.25
C TYR A 180 -15.12 3.00 -11.29
N LYS A 181 -13.96 3.49 -10.86
CA LYS A 181 -12.92 4.03 -11.74
C LYS A 181 -11.68 3.16 -11.59
N ALA A 182 -11.31 2.45 -12.65
CA ALA A 182 -10.07 1.69 -12.69
C ALA A 182 -8.90 2.64 -12.98
N GLN A 183 -7.77 2.46 -12.29
CA GLN A 183 -6.53 3.14 -12.62
C GLN A 183 -5.81 2.37 -13.72
N VAL A 184 -5.31 3.09 -14.72
CA VAL A 184 -4.63 2.51 -15.88
C VAL A 184 -3.27 3.16 -16.04
N ARG A 185 -2.24 2.35 -16.29
CA ARG A 185 -0.91 2.83 -16.68
C ARG A 185 -0.50 2.16 -17.98
N LEU A 186 -0.05 2.97 -18.93
CA LEU A 186 0.44 2.53 -20.22
C LEU A 186 1.93 2.88 -20.38
N LEU A 187 2.69 1.93 -20.89
CA LEU A 187 3.95 2.20 -21.59
C LEU A 187 3.67 2.27 -23.08
N LEU A 188 3.93 3.43 -23.65
CA LEU A 188 3.70 3.71 -25.06
C LEU A 188 5.04 3.71 -25.80
N PRO A 189 5.06 3.26 -27.07
CA PRO A 189 6.22 3.45 -27.92
C PRO A 189 6.69 4.92 -27.95
N PRO A 190 8.00 5.17 -27.95
CA PRO A 190 8.56 6.52 -27.90
C PRO A 190 8.17 7.38 -29.10
N ASP A 191 8.08 6.74 -30.27
CA ASP A 191 7.73 7.36 -31.54
C ASP A 191 6.23 7.24 -31.86
N LEU A 192 5.37 7.10 -30.83
CA LEU A 192 3.92 7.08 -31.01
C LEU A 192 3.49 8.43 -31.61
N ALA A 193 3.50 8.50 -32.94
CA ALA A 193 2.98 9.60 -33.69
C ALA A 193 1.49 9.69 -33.33
N GLY A 194 1.05 10.86 -32.88
CA GLY A 194 -0.35 11.12 -32.53
C GLY A 194 -1.29 11.07 -33.75
N ASN A 195 -0.89 10.43 -34.84
CA ASN A 195 -1.72 10.18 -36.00
C ASN A 195 -2.53 8.90 -35.76
N GLU A 196 -3.85 9.05 -35.83
CA GLU A 196 -4.86 8.02 -35.50
C GLU A 196 -4.84 6.79 -36.43
N ALA A 197 -3.91 6.71 -37.38
CA ALA A 197 -3.86 5.68 -38.42
C ALA A 197 -2.97 4.46 -38.10
N SER A 198 -2.18 4.49 -37.03
CA SER A 198 -1.28 3.38 -36.66
C SER A 198 -1.88 2.49 -35.58
N LEU A 199 -2.05 1.20 -35.90
CA LEU A 199 -2.50 0.17 -34.97
C LEU A 199 -1.28 -0.42 -34.24
N TYR A 200 -1.32 -0.44 -32.91
CA TYR A 200 -0.29 -1.02 -32.06
C TYR A 200 -0.85 -2.20 -31.27
N PRO A 201 -0.16 -3.35 -31.19
CA PRO A 201 -0.57 -4.44 -30.31
C PRO A 201 -0.53 -4.01 -28.84
N LEU A 202 -1.57 -4.37 -28.08
CA LEU A 202 -1.66 -4.15 -26.65
C LEU A 202 -1.31 -5.45 -25.92
N VAL A 203 -0.40 -5.37 -24.95
CA VAL A 203 -0.09 -6.44 -24.00
C VAL A 203 -0.55 -5.99 -22.62
N LEU A 204 -1.58 -6.64 -22.10
CA LEU A 204 -2.05 -6.44 -20.73
C LEU A 204 -1.25 -7.32 -19.77
N PHE A 205 -0.68 -6.71 -18.73
CA PHE A 205 -0.23 -7.43 -17.55
C PHE A 205 -1.32 -7.39 -16.49
N ALA A 206 -1.86 -8.57 -16.17
CA ALA A 206 -2.88 -8.74 -15.15
C ALA A 206 -2.28 -9.46 -13.94
N ASP A 207 -2.42 -8.84 -12.77
CA ASP A 207 -2.29 -9.47 -11.46
C ASP A 207 -3.67 -9.40 -10.80
N GLY A 208 -4.15 -10.54 -10.29
CA GLY A 208 -5.44 -10.67 -9.62
C GLY A 208 -5.31 -10.82 -8.11
N SER A 209 -4.11 -10.59 -7.56
CA SER A 209 -3.86 -10.71 -6.12
C SER A 209 -4.69 -9.68 -5.34
N PRO A 210 -5.58 -10.10 -4.42
CA PRO A 210 -6.37 -9.18 -3.61
C PRO A 210 -5.48 -8.20 -2.84
N GLY A 211 -5.77 -6.91 -2.92
CA GLY A 211 -5.03 -5.85 -2.26
C GLY A 211 -3.71 -5.46 -2.94
N SER A 212 -3.32 -6.08 -4.05
CA SER A 212 -2.16 -5.62 -4.81
C SER A 212 -2.45 -4.31 -5.55
N GLN A 213 -1.38 -3.58 -5.89
CA GLN A 213 -1.43 -2.33 -6.65
C GLN A 213 -0.36 -2.39 -7.75
N LEU A 214 -0.79 -2.41 -9.00
CA LEU A 214 0.11 -2.46 -10.16
C LEU A 214 0.51 -1.07 -10.65
N VAL A 215 -0.46 -0.15 -10.70
CA VAL A 215 -0.32 1.22 -11.14
C VAL A 215 0.32 2.04 -10.02
N THR A 216 1.64 2.20 -10.12
CA THR A 216 2.45 2.99 -9.17
C THR A 216 3.45 3.85 -9.93
N GLU A 217 3.97 4.89 -9.29
CA GLU A 217 5.04 5.72 -9.85
C GLU A 217 6.44 5.13 -9.65
N GLU A 218 6.56 3.91 -9.12
CA GLU A 218 7.86 3.26 -8.90
C GLU A 218 8.63 3.09 -10.23
N PHE A 219 9.92 3.39 -10.21
CA PHE A 219 10.81 3.18 -11.36
C PHE A 219 11.08 1.68 -11.53
N LYS A 220 10.65 1.13 -12.66
CA LYS A 220 10.87 -0.28 -13.01
C LYS A 220 11.37 -0.39 -14.44
N ILE A 221 12.45 -1.15 -14.62
CA ILE A 221 12.86 -1.68 -15.93
C ILE A 221 12.47 -3.14 -15.95
N HIS A 222 11.48 -3.49 -16.78
CA HIS A 222 10.97 -4.84 -16.89
C HIS A 222 10.61 -5.14 -18.35
N TRP A 223 10.01 -6.31 -18.59
CA TRP A 223 9.68 -6.77 -19.94
C TRP A 223 8.86 -5.76 -20.77
N GLY A 224 7.89 -5.07 -20.16
CA GLY A 224 7.08 -4.05 -20.83
C GLY A 224 7.90 -2.86 -21.33
N THR A 225 8.94 -2.45 -20.60
CA THR A 225 9.87 -1.40 -21.05
C THR A 225 10.53 -1.77 -22.37
N TYR A 226 10.93 -3.03 -22.53
CA TYR A 226 11.53 -3.54 -23.77
C TYR A 226 10.50 -3.63 -24.91
N LEU A 227 9.31 -4.16 -24.63
CA LEU A 227 8.26 -4.28 -25.64
C LEU A 227 7.84 -2.92 -26.21
N SER A 228 7.61 -1.94 -25.34
CA SER A 228 7.20 -0.61 -25.77
C SER A 228 8.34 0.19 -26.37
N GLY A 229 9.53 0.17 -25.76
CA GLY A 229 10.68 0.93 -26.27
C GLY A 229 11.27 0.39 -27.58
N ARG A 230 11.08 -0.91 -27.89
CA ARG A 230 11.81 -1.56 -29.00
C ARG A 230 10.98 -2.42 -29.95
N ARG A 231 9.78 -2.86 -29.55
CA ARG A 231 8.91 -3.73 -30.36
C ARG A 231 7.62 -3.03 -30.81
N ASN A 232 7.47 -1.73 -30.54
CA ASN A 232 6.28 -0.95 -30.87
C ASN A 232 5.00 -1.63 -30.36
N GLN A 233 4.99 -2.02 -29.08
CA GLN A 233 3.82 -2.59 -28.42
C GLN A 233 3.43 -1.72 -27.24
N ILE A 234 2.13 -1.54 -27.01
CA ILE A 234 1.64 -0.86 -25.81
C ILE A 234 1.61 -1.89 -24.69
N TYR A 235 2.17 -1.55 -23.53
CA TYR A 235 2.10 -2.39 -22.33
C TYR A 235 1.19 -1.73 -21.31
N ALA A 236 0.27 -2.47 -20.72
CA ALA A 236 -0.74 -1.91 -19.82
C ALA A 236 -0.81 -2.62 -18.48
N TRP A 237 -1.13 -1.85 -17.44
CA TRP A 237 -1.60 -2.32 -16.14
C TRP A 237 -2.93 -1.65 -15.82
N ILE A 238 -3.79 -2.39 -15.12
CA ILE A 238 -5.11 -1.94 -14.72
C ILE A 238 -5.34 -2.37 -13.28
N ASP A 239 -5.61 -1.41 -12.41
CA ASP A 239 -6.09 -1.64 -11.04
C ASP A 239 -7.59 -1.34 -10.98
N GLY A 240 -8.39 -2.41 -10.99
CA GLY A 240 -9.84 -2.39 -10.83
C GLY A 240 -10.27 -2.75 -9.41
N ARG A 241 -11.51 -3.21 -9.24
CA ARG A 241 -12.01 -3.72 -7.96
C ARG A 241 -11.14 -4.86 -7.44
N GLY A 242 -10.93 -4.89 -6.13
CA GLY A 242 -10.02 -5.81 -5.46
C GLY A 242 -8.58 -5.30 -5.31
N SER A 243 -8.20 -4.22 -6.02
CA SER A 243 -6.91 -3.56 -5.80
C SER A 243 -6.84 -2.83 -4.45
N GLY A 244 -5.63 -2.67 -3.94
CA GLY A 244 -5.36 -1.98 -2.67
C GLY A 244 -5.37 -0.45 -2.78
N ASN A 245 -5.02 0.19 -1.65
CA ASN A 245 -4.74 1.63 -1.50
C ASN A 245 -5.82 2.60 -2.01
N GLN A 246 -7.06 2.14 -2.10
CA GLN A 246 -8.21 2.88 -2.62
C GLN A 246 -9.45 2.70 -1.73
N GLY A 247 -9.25 2.31 -0.47
CA GLY A 247 -10.28 2.07 0.53
C GLY A 247 -10.98 0.71 0.41
N ASP A 248 -11.65 0.33 1.49
CA ASP A 248 -12.31 -0.98 1.66
C ASP A 248 -13.41 -1.25 0.65
N LYS A 249 -14.05 -0.18 0.15
CA LYS A 249 -15.09 -0.29 -0.86
C LYS A 249 -14.53 -0.79 -2.19
N MET A 250 -13.28 -0.46 -2.54
CA MET A 250 -12.62 -1.00 -3.72
C MET A 250 -12.10 -2.42 -3.43
N LEU A 251 -11.43 -2.59 -2.30
CA LEU A 251 -10.76 -3.83 -1.89
C LEU A 251 -11.73 -5.02 -1.71
N ASN A 252 -12.82 -4.82 -0.97
CA ASN A 252 -13.69 -5.93 -0.53
C ASN A 252 -14.78 -6.30 -1.54
N GLU A 253 -14.79 -5.74 -2.75
CA GLU A 253 -15.77 -6.10 -3.79
C GLU A 253 -15.58 -7.53 -4.31
N ILE A 254 -14.37 -8.06 -4.21
CA ILE A 254 -14.04 -9.44 -4.58
C ILE A 254 -14.19 -10.42 -3.41
N TYR A 255 -14.63 -9.96 -2.24
CA TYR A 255 -14.82 -10.82 -1.08
C TYR A 255 -15.87 -11.90 -1.36
N TYR A 256 -15.47 -13.18 -1.24
CA TYR A 256 -16.23 -14.37 -1.68
C TYR A 256 -16.53 -14.46 -3.20
N HIS A 257 -15.97 -13.59 -4.02
CA HIS A 257 -16.23 -13.52 -5.46
C HIS A 257 -14.92 -13.34 -6.27
N LEU A 258 -13.85 -14.03 -5.87
CA LEU A 258 -12.60 -14.05 -6.64
C LEU A 258 -12.84 -14.60 -8.06
N GLY A 259 -12.17 -14.02 -9.04
CA GLY A 259 -12.27 -14.33 -10.46
C GLY A 259 -13.45 -13.68 -11.16
N THR A 260 -14.07 -12.63 -10.60
CA THR A 260 -15.30 -12.04 -11.14
C THR A 260 -15.16 -10.56 -11.42
N ALA A 261 -15.34 -9.71 -10.41
CA ALA A 261 -15.36 -8.25 -10.53
C ALA A 261 -14.06 -7.71 -11.12
N GLU A 262 -12.92 -8.21 -10.67
CA GLU A 262 -11.60 -7.81 -11.14
C GLU A 262 -11.40 -8.20 -12.62
N ILE A 263 -11.84 -9.39 -13.04
CA ILE A 263 -11.73 -9.85 -14.43
C ILE A 263 -12.65 -9.01 -15.34
N GLN A 264 -13.86 -8.72 -14.89
CA GLN A 264 -14.79 -7.88 -15.63
C GLN A 264 -14.22 -6.46 -15.83
N ASP A 265 -13.56 -5.91 -14.81
CA ASP A 265 -12.96 -4.58 -14.90
C ASP A 265 -11.79 -4.56 -15.90
N GLN A 266 -10.95 -5.62 -15.96
CA GLN A 266 -9.92 -5.75 -17.00
C GLN A 266 -10.52 -5.75 -18.42
N ILE A 267 -11.62 -6.49 -18.62
CA ILE A 267 -12.30 -6.58 -19.93
C ILE A 267 -12.96 -5.26 -20.31
N ASP A 268 -13.62 -4.59 -19.36
CA ASP A 268 -14.32 -3.32 -19.60
C ASP A 268 -13.37 -2.17 -19.92
N VAL A 269 -12.15 -2.17 -19.37
CA VAL A 269 -11.14 -1.15 -19.68
C VAL A 269 -10.50 -1.35 -21.06
N ILE A 270 -10.37 -2.59 -21.52
CA ILE A 270 -9.76 -2.90 -22.83
C ILE A 270 -10.73 -2.69 -24.00
N ARG A 271 -12.04 -2.74 -23.75
CA ARG A 271 -13.09 -2.58 -24.77
C ARG A 271 -13.43 -1.12 -25.04
#